data_AF-A0A849D5N2-F1
#
_entry.id   AF-A0A849D5N2-F1
#
_cell.length_a   1.000
_cell.length_b   1.000
_cell.length_c   1.000
_cell.angle_alpha   90.00
_cell.angle_beta   90.00
_cell.angle_gamma   90.00
#
_symmetry.space_group_name_H-M   'P 1'
#
loop_
_entity.id
_entity.type
_entity.pdbx_description
1 polymer ?
#
loop_
_entity_poly.entity_id
_entity_poly.type
_entity_poly.pdbx_seq_one_letter_code
_entity_poly.pdbx_strand_id
1 'polypeptide(L)'
;IAKSYEVWQDGKLVGGLYGVDLGHVFCGESMFSLVDNASKFALIKLAQELHEKGYGLIDCQLYTSHLESMGAEEISREAYMQILKGKDKGCIQK
;
A
#
# COMPACT_ATOMS: atom_id res chain seq x y z
N ILE A 1 -4.50 10.41 8.44
CA ILE A 1 -4.38 11.61 7.57
C ILE A 1 -4.28 11.16 6.11
N ALA A 2 -4.85 11.88 5.15
CA ALA A 2 -4.68 11.52 3.74
C ALA A 2 -3.24 11.83 3.27
N LYS A 3 -2.65 10.95 2.47
CA LYS A 3 -1.31 11.10 1.87
C LYS A 3 -1.31 10.64 0.41
N SER A 4 -0.50 11.31 -0.41
CA SER A 4 -0.23 10.93 -1.81
C SER A 4 1.23 10.54 -1.99
N TYR A 5 1.46 9.65 -2.95
CA TYR A 5 2.78 9.24 -3.43
C TYR A 5 2.80 9.42 -4.94
N GLU A 6 3.79 10.16 -5.43
CA GLU A 6 3.84 10.62 -6.80
C GLU A 6 5.09 10.06 -7.51
N VAL A 7 4.91 9.65 -8.76
CA VAL A 7 6.00 9.16 -9.61
C VAL A 7 6.26 10.17 -10.71
N TRP A 8 7.48 10.68 -10.72
CA TRP A 8 7.92 11.71 -11.65
C TRP A 8 9.00 11.15 -12.59
N GLN A 9 8.86 11.44 -13.88
CA GLN A 9 9.85 11.13 -14.91
C GLN A 9 10.06 12.37 -15.77
N ASP A 10 11.31 12.82 -15.91
CA ASP A 10 11.69 14.01 -16.70
C ASP A 10 10.84 15.26 -16.39
N GLY A 11 10.54 15.46 -15.10
CA GLY A 11 9.74 16.59 -14.62
C GLY A 11 8.22 16.46 -14.85
N LYS A 12 7.73 15.32 -15.32
CA LYS A 12 6.30 15.05 -15.53
C LYS A 12 5.78 14.04 -14.51
N LEU A 13 4.58 14.28 -13.99
CA LEU A 13 3.84 13.32 -13.17
C LEU A 13 3.36 12.20 -14.09
N VAL A 14 3.84 10.98 -13.87
CA VAL A 14 3.56 9.81 -14.72
C VAL A 14 2.80 8.69 -14.01
N GLY A 15 2.55 8.83 -12.71
CA GLY A 15 1.77 7.89 -11.94
C GLY A 15 1.79 8.23 -10.46
N GLY A 16 1.09 7.43 -9.67
CA GLY A 16 1.04 7.61 -8.23
C GLY A 16 -0.10 6.85 -7.58
N LEU A 17 -0.22 7.04 -6.28
CA LEU A 17 -1.30 6.52 -5.46
C LEU A 17 -1.63 7.49 -4.33
N TYR A 18 -2.81 7.34 -3.74
CA TYR A 18 -3.16 8.03 -2.52
C TYR A 18 -3.91 7.10 -1.57
N GLY A 19 -3.90 7.47 -0.29
CA GLY A 19 -4.54 6.69 0.75
C GLY A 19 -4.62 7.40 2.08
N VAL A 20 -5.17 6.70 3.07
CA VAL A 20 -5.28 7.16 4.45
C VAL A 20 -4.20 6.48 5.29
N ASP A 21 -3.35 7.30 5.89
CA ASP A 21 -2.32 6.86 6.83
C ASP A 21 -2.84 6.91 8.27
N LEU A 22 -2.84 5.75 8.92
CA LEU A 22 -3.25 5.55 10.32
C LEU A 22 -2.05 5.45 11.28
N GLY A 23 -0.81 5.55 10.77
CA GLY A 23 0.45 5.50 11.55
C GLY A 23 1.06 4.11 11.70
N HIS A 24 0.27 3.06 11.52
CA HIS A 24 0.71 1.65 11.53
C HIS A 24 0.02 0.80 10.45
N VAL A 25 -1.00 1.35 9.81
CA VAL A 25 -1.71 0.79 8.65
C VAL A 25 -1.86 1.90 7.62
N PHE A 26 -1.62 1.58 6.35
CA PHE A 26 -1.92 2.47 5.24
C PHE A 26 -3.06 1.89 4.41
N CYS A 27 -4.17 2.61 4.32
CA CYS A 27 -5.32 2.21 3.49
C CYS A 27 -5.17 2.86 2.12
N GLY A 28 -4.80 2.08 1.11
CA GLY A 28 -4.72 2.53 -0.26
C GLY A 28 -6.12 2.69 -0.85
N GLU A 29 -6.43 3.87 -1.39
CA GLU A 29 -7.74 4.17 -1.98
C GLU A 29 -7.71 4.00 -3.50
N SER A 30 -6.69 4.56 -4.16
CA SER A 30 -6.55 4.44 -5.60
C SER A 30 -5.13 4.70 -6.07
N MET A 31 -4.85 4.25 -7.30
CA MET A 31 -3.59 4.45 -7.99
C MET A 31 -3.84 4.71 -9.48
N PHE A 32 -2.91 5.41 -10.12
CA PHE A 32 -2.98 5.71 -11.55
C PHE A 32 -1.60 5.57 -12.19
N SER A 33 -1.60 5.26 -13.48
CA SER A 33 -0.40 5.11 -14.30
C SER A 33 -0.64 5.79 -15.65
N LEU A 34 0.22 6.73 -16.04
CA LEU A 34 0.22 7.36 -17.36
C LEU A 34 1.32 6.78 -18.27
N VAL A 35 2.28 6.09 -17.69
CA VAL A 35 3.28 5.25 -18.38
C VAL A 35 3.30 3.88 -17.74
N ASP A 36 3.86 2.89 -18.43
CA ASP A 36 3.94 1.52 -17.94
C ASP A 36 4.66 1.44 -16.59
N ASN A 37 4.10 0.64 -15.68
CA ASN A 37 4.64 0.34 -14.35
C ASN A 37 4.79 1.52 -13.37
N ALA A 38 4.35 2.75 -13.68
CA ALA A 38 4.50 3.87 -12.74
C ALA A 38 3.71 3.65 -11.43
N SER A 39 2.45 3.22 -11.52
CA SER A 39 1.65 2.90 -10.34
C SER A 39 2.23 1.74 -9.52
N LYS A 40 2.75 0.70 -10.20
CA LYS A 40 3.45 -0.43 -9.59
C LYS A 40 4.70 0.01 -8.85
N PHE A 41 5.50 0.89 -9.45
CA PHE A 41 6.68 1.48 -8.82
C PHE A 41 6.30 2.25 -7.55
N ALA A 42 5.24 3.06 -7.60
CA ALA A 42 4.73 3.80 -6.44
C ALA A 42 4.39 2.84 -5.28
N LEU A 43 3.65 1.76 -5.56
CA LEU A 43 3.24 0.79 -4.56
C LEU A 43 4.43 0.02 -3.97
N ILE A 44 5.41 -0.38 -4.80
CA ILE A 44 6.63 -1.06 -4.32
C ILE A 44 7.44 -0.13 -3.40
N LYS A 45 7.62 1.14 -3.79
CA LYS A 45 8.36 2.13 -2.98
C LYS A 45 7.64 2.42 -1.68
N LEU A 46 6.31 2.55 -1.70
CA LEU A 46 5.48 2.67 -0.51
C LEU A 46 5.70 1.47 0.43
N ALA A 47 5.56 0.26 -0.08
CA ALA A 47 5.70 -0.96 0.72
C ALA A 47 7.07 -1.06 1.40
N GLN A 48 8.15 -0.73 0.68
CA GLN A 48 9.50 -0.68 1.25
C GLN A 48 9.60 0.34 2.39
N GLU A 49 9.14 1.57 2.16
CA GLU A 49 9.20 2.65 3.16
C GLU A 49 8.37 2.32 4.41
N LEU A 50 7.16 1.80 4.22
CA LEU A 50 6.28 1.43 5.32
C LEU A 50 6.82 0.23 6.11
N HIS A 51 7.46 -0.72 5.43
CA HIS A 51 8.16 -1.83 6.08
C HIS A 51 9.29 -1.34 6.98
N GLU A 52 10.16 -0.44 6.48
CA GLU A 52 11.24 0.16 7.27
C GLU A 52 10.71 0.96 8.48
N LYS A 53 9.52 1.55 8.35
CA LYS A 53 8.83 2.27 9.42
C LYS A 53 8.06 1.35 10.39
N GLY A 54 8.05 0.04 10.16
CA GLY A 54 7.37 -0.93 11.03
C GLY A 54 5.85 -0.89 10.93
N TYR A 55 5.30 -0.52 9.77
CA TYR A 55 3.86 -0.67 9.52
C TYR A 55 3.50 -2.16 9.42
N GLY A 56 2.30 -2.50 9.91
CA GLY A 56 1.81 -3.87 9.93
C GLY A 56 1.07 -4.28 8.67
N LEU A 57 0.51 -3.32 7.91
CA LEU A 57 -0.37 -3.61 6.79
C LEU A 57 -0.48 -2.45 5.78
N ILE A 58 -0.53 -2.81 4.50
CA ILE A 58 -1.15 -1.99 3.44
C ILE A 58 -2.49 -2.62 3.10
N ASP A 59 -3.57 -1.90 3.36
CA ASP A 59 -4.92 -2.34 3.01
C ASP A 59 -5.22 -1.90 1.56
N CYS A 60 -5.40 -2.88 0.69
CA CYS A 60 -5.65 -2.67 -0.74
C CYS A 60 -7.15 -2.65 -1.10
N GLN A 61 -8.06 -2.75 -0.11
CA GLN A 61 -9.54 -2.77 -0.22
C GLN A 61 -10.14 -3.90 -1.07
N LEU A 62 -9.72 -4.03 -2.33
CA LEU A 62 -10.18 -5.04 -3.28
C LEU A 62 -9.02 -5.92 -3.71
N TYR A 63 -9.20 -7.23 -3.55
CA TYR A 63 -8.30 -8.20 -4.13
C TYR A 63 -8.41 -8.18 -5.66
N THR A 64 -7.27 -8.16 -6.34
CA THR A 64 -7.18 -8.31 -7.79
C THR A 64 -6.00 -9.21 -8.14
N SER A 65 -6.07 -9.93 -9.25
CA SER A 65 -4.94 -10.75 -9.73
C SER A 65 -3.66 -9.92 -9.96
N HIS A 66 -3.82 -8.61 -10.24
CA HIS A 66 -2.69 -7.69 -10.35
C HIS A 66 -1.98 -7.52 -9.00
N LEU A 67 -2.74 -7.33 -7.91
CA LEU A 67 -2.20 -7.20 -6.56
C LEU A 67 -1.64 -8.51 -6.02
N GLU A 68 -2.30 -9.64 -6.29
CA GLU A 68 -1.78 -10.98 -5.98
C GLU A 68 -0.39 -11.19 -6.60
N SER A 69 -0.20 -10.81 -7.87
CA SER A 69 1.10 -10.91 -8.55
C SER A 69 2.19 -10.03 -7.91
N MET A 70 1.81 -9.12 -7.02
CA MET A 70 2.70 -8.26 -6.26
C MET A 70 2.90 -8.72 -4.81
N GLY A 71 2.31 -9.85 -4.39
CA GLY A 71 2.35 -10.35 -3.02
C GLY A 71 1.26 -9.77 -2.14
N ALA A 72 0.05 -9.60 -2.66
CA ALA A 72 -1.12 -9.33 -1.83
C ALA A 72 -1.76 -10.67 -1.41
N GLU A 73 -2.00 -10.82 -0.11
CA GLU A 73 -2.68 -11.97 0.46
C GLU A 73 -4.04 -11.54 1.05
N GLU A 74 -5.02 -12.45 0.98
CA GLU A 74 -6.25 -12.28 1.74
C GLU A 74 -6.04 -12.72 3.20
N ILE A 75 -6.41 -11.87 4.14
CA ILE A 75 -6.41 -12.18 5.57
C ILE A 75 -7.84 -12.23 6.10
N SER A 76 -8.07 -13.00 7.16
CA SER A 76 -9.37 -13.01 7.81
C SER A 76 -9.72 -11.61 8.36
N ARG A 77 -11.03 -11.31 8.40
CA ARG A 77 -11.52 -10.07 9.00
C ARG A 77 -11.05 -9.93 10.45
N GLU A 78 -11.02 -11.03 11.20
CA GLU A 78 -10.55 -11.05 12.58
C GLU A 78 -9.08 -10.60 12.67
N ALA A 79 -8.20 -11.15 11.82
CA ALA A 79 -6.79 -10.78 11.76
C ALA A 79 -6.62 -9.30 11.38
N TYR A 80 -7.29 -8.86 10.31
CA TYR A 80 -7.31 -7.44 9.89
C TYR A 80 -7.69 -6.50 11.04
N MET A 81 -8.77 -6.83 11.77
CA MET A 81 -9.24 -6.01 12.88
C MET A 81 -8.27 -5.97 14.07
N GLN A 82 -7.44 -6.98 14.29
CA GLN A 82 -6.40 -6.95 15.33
C GLN A 82 -5.28 -5.97 14.95
N ILE A 83 -4.82 -6.01 13.70
CA ILE A 83 -3.78 -5.10 13.18
C ILE A 83 -4.30 -3.67 13.16
N LEU A 84 -5.51 -3.45 12.66
CA LEU A 84 -6.13 -2.12 12.57
C LEU A 84 -6.23 -1.45 13.95
N LYS A 85 -6.57 -2.22 14.99
CA LYS A 85 -6.64 -1.74 16.38
C LYS A 85 -5.27 -1.60 17.05
N GLY A 86 -4.17 -1.90 16.36
CA GLY A 86 -2.81 -1.86 16.90
C GLY A 86 -2.54 -2.90 17.97
N LYS A 87 -3.35 -3.97 18.03
CA LYS A 87 -3.24 -5.04 19.02
C LYS A 87 -2.24 -6.12 18.60
N ASP A 88 -1.92 -6.16 17.32
CA ASP A 88 -0.88 -7.02 16.77
C ASP A 88 0.10 -6.15 15.96
N LYS A 89 1.38 -6.17 16.37
CA LYS A 89 2.49 -5.59 15.60
C LYS A 89 3.16 -6.66 14.71
N GLY A 90 2.50 -7.79 14.51
CA GLY A 90 2.90 -8.80 13.54
C GLY A 90 3.03 -8.17 12.17
N CYS A 91 4.25 -8.15 11.65
CA CYS A 91 4.54 -7.89 10.25
C CYS A 91 3.83 -9.02 9.47
N ILE A 92 2.68 -8.74 8.86
CA ILE A 92 2.11 -9.67 7.90
C ILE A 92 3.02 -9.61 6.69
N GLN A 93 3.91 -10.60 6.63
CA GLN A 93 4.86 -10.79 5.56
C GLN A 93 4.21 -11.61 4.46
N LYS A 94 4.30 -11.05 3.25
CA LYS A 94 4.11 -11.62 1.92
C LYS A 94 2.68 -11.77 1.43
#